data_AF-A0A5C8FHJ9-F1
#
_entry.id   AF-A0A5C8FHJ9-F1
#
_cell.length_a   1.000
_cell.length_b   1.000
_cell.length_c   1.000
_cell.angle_alpha   90.00
_cell.angle_beta   90.00
_cell.angle_gamma   90.00
#
_symmetry.space_group_name_H-M   'P 1'
#
loop_
_entity.id
_entity.type
_entity.pdbx_description
1 polymer ?
#
loop_
_entity_poly.entity_id
_entity_poly.type
_entity_poly.pdbx_seq_one_letter_code
_entity_poly.pdbx_strand_id
1 'polypeptide(L)'
;MVADHGVYVNYGHFFGNYGLKIGFNPLLAFKDLHTQGNIKIDSNFMTIADAPFLATKHIPNIKNPFNNKLITNDYKTNGANIIHLNSWKVDDQFSNAYNFNVYYHVKDNIFDINNWKKFQINCKTKETKEIELK
;
A
#
# COMPACT_ATOMS: atom_id res chain seq x y z
N MET A 1 14.63 -8.42 0.68
CA MET A 1 14.80 -7.15 -0.05
C MET A 1 13.41 -6.60 -0.32
N VAL A 2 13.18 -5.32 -0.06
CA VAL A 2 11.89 -4.66 -0.31
C VAL A 2 12.15 -3.43 -1.17
N ALA A 3 11.40 -3.27 -2.25
CA ALA A 3 11.31 -1.99 -2.93
C ALA A 3 10.28 -1.11 -2.20
N ASP A 4 10.51 0.19 -2.14
CA ASP A 4 9.58 1.18 -1.59
C ASP A 4 8.59 1.70 -2.63
N HIS A 5 8.93 1.57 -3.91
CA HIS A 5 8.12 2.00 -5.04
C HIS A 5 8.07 0.94 -6.14
N GLY A 6 6.94 0.87 -6.84
CA GLY A 6 6.85 0.17 -8.13
C GLY A 6 7.35 1.07 -9.26
N VAL A 7 7.77 0.46 -10.37
CA VAL A 7 8.15 1.19 -11.60
C VAL A 7 7.07 1.00 -12.65
N TYR A 8 6.86 2.01 -13.52
CA TYR A 8 5.88 2.01 -14.62
C TYR A 8 6.21 0.98 -15.73
N VAL A 9 6.35 -0.30 -15.38
CA VAL A 9 6.48 -1.39 -16.35
C VAL A 9 5.11 -1.77 -16.89
N ASN A 10 4.99 -1.77 -18.21
CA ASN A 10 3.77 -2.08 -18.93
C ASN A 10 3.42 -3.57 -18.76
N TYR A 11 2.42 -3.85 -17.92
CA TYR A 11 1.86 -5.19 -17.78
C TYR A 11 0.48 -5.20 -18.42
N GLY A 12 0.35 -5.85 -19.58
CA GLY A 12 -0.86 -5.84 -20.42
C GLY A 12 -2.14 -6.34 -19.72
N HIS A 13 -2.01 -7.09 -18.62
CA HIS A 13 -3.15 -7.50 -17.78
C HIS A 13 -3.73 -6.38 -16.90
N PHE A 14 -3.00 -5.27 -16.71
CA PHE A 14 -3.41 -4.12 -15.89
C PHE A 14 -3.62 -2.84 -16.71
N PHE A 15 -3.32 -2.86 -18.01
CA PHE A 15 -3.54 -1.72 -18.90
C PHE A 15 -4.97 -1.71 -19.45
N GLY A 16 -5.86 -1.22 -18.59
CA GLY A 16 -7.20 -0.71 -18.88
C GLY A 16 -7.62 0.10 -17.67
N ASN A 17 -7.98 1.38 -17.87
CA ASN A 17 -8.44 2.42 -16.92
C ASN A 17 -7.73 2.63 -15.55
N TYR A 18 -6.85 1.73 -15.08
CA TYR A 18 -6.37 1.67 -13.69
C TYR A 18 -4.84 1.81 -13.55
N GLY A 19 -4.20 2.65 -14.38
CA GLY A 19 -2.74 2.91 -14.38
C GLY A 19 -2.13 3.32 -13.03
N LEU A 20 -2.95 3.61 -12.02
CA LEU A 20 -2.56 3.88 -10.64
C LEU A 20 -1.95 2.68 -9.90
N LYS A 21 -2.26 1.42 -10.27
CA LYS A 21 -1.81 0.24 -9.52
C LYS A 21 -0.29 -0.02 -9.60
N ILE A 22 0.39 0.58 -10.57
CA ILE A 22 1.78 0.24 -10.88
C ILE A 22 2.78 0.95 -9.94
N GLY A 23 2.49 2.18 -9.50
CA GLY A 23 3.39 2.92 -8.59
C GLY A 23 3.38 2.41 -7.14
N PHE A 24 2.29 1.76 -6.72
CA PHE A 24 2.07 1.30 -5.34
C PHE A 24 2.21 -0.22 -5.16
N ASN A 25 2.70 -0.92 -6.20
CA ASN A 25 2.96 -2.37 -6.16
C ASN A 25 4.46 -2.66 -6.28
N PRO A 26 5.25 -2.45 -5.21
CA PRO A 26 6.65 -2.85 -5.19
C PRO A 26 6.81 -4.36 -5.00
N LEU A 27 7.92 -4.91 -5.51
CA LEU A 27 8.29 -6.30 -5.25
C LEU A 27 8.89 -6.46 -3.83
N LEU A 28 8.34 -7.41 -3.08
CA LEU A 28 8.94 -7.92 -1.84
C LEU A 28 9.49 -9.34 -2.10
N ALA A 29 10.80 -9.48 -2.01
CA ALA A 29 11.47 -10.78 -2.08
C ALA A 29 12.06 -11.14 -0.72
N PHE A 30 11.62 -12.26 -0.15
CA PHE A 30 12.05 -12.76 1.15
C PHE A 30 12.59 -14.19 1.03
N LYS A 31 13.79 -14.43 1.56
CA LYS A 31 14.39 -15.76 1.62
C LYS A 31 14.39 -16.25 3.07
N ASP A 32 13.60 -17.28 3.32
CA ASP A 32 13.74 -18.08 4.53
C ASP A 32 14.85 -19.13 4.31
N LEU A 33 15.91 -19.05 5.11
CA LEU A 33 17.09 -19.91 5.02
C LEU A 33 16.82 -21.34 5.50
N HIS A 34 15.74 -21.57 6.24
CA HIS A 34 15.33 -22.89 6.71
C HIS A 34 14.41 -23.62 5.72
N THR A 35 14.12 -23.01 4.56
CA THR A 35 13.24 -23.59 3.54
C THR A 35 13.98 -23.90 2.24
N GLN A 36 13.64 -25.04 1.66
CA GLN A 36 14.10 -25.50 0.34
C GLN A 36 12.91 -25.70 -0.60
N GLY A 37 13.17 -25.74 -1.91
CA GLY A 37 12.15 -25.96 -2.94
C GLY A 37 11.90 -24.74 -3.84
N ASN A 38 10.76 -24.77 -4.52
CA ASN A 38 10.40 -23.78 -5.54
C ASN A 38 10.06 -22.40 -4.93
N ILE A 39 10.18 -21.36 -5.77
CA ILE A 39 9.72 -20.01 -5.44
C ILE A 39 8.22 -20.08 -5.13
N LYS A 40 7.81 -19.50 -4.01
CA LYS A 40 6.41 -19.32 -3.63
C LYS A 40 5.99 -17.89 -3.98
N ILE A 41 4.84 -17.75 -4.61
CA ILE A 41 4.21 -16.46 -4.88
C ILE A 41 3.05 -16.30 -3.90
N ASP A 42 3.02 -15.16 -3.21
CA ASP A 42 1.97 -14.80 -2.26
C ASP A 42 1.38 -13.44 -2.68
N SER A 43 0.06 -13.35 -2.75
CA SER A 43 -0.71 -12.15 -3.09
C SER A 43 -1.54 -11.62 -1.92
N ASN A 44 -1.25 -12.07 -0.70
CA ASN A 44 -1.81 -11.52 0.53
C ASN A 44 -1.54 -10.03 0.60
N PHE A 45 -2.52 -9.26 1.10
CA PHE A 45 -2.39 -7.82 1.20
C PHE A 45 -1.29 -7.43 2.19
N MET A 46 -0.33 -6.67 1.72
CA MET A 46 0.82 -6.21 2.51
C MET A 46 1.14 -4.76 2.19
N THR A 47 1.84 -4.10 3.13
CA THR A 47 2.46 -2.80 2.90
C THR A 47 3.90 -2.86 3.38
N ILE A 48 4.72 -1.88 3.02
CA ILE A 48 6.12 -1.82 3.49
C ILE A 48 6.25 -1.82 5.02
N ALA A 49 5.20 -1.42 5.75
CA ALA A 49 5.14 -1.46 7.20
C ALA A 49 5.17 -2.88 7.80
N ASP A 50 4.98 -3.93 6.99
CA ASP A 50 5.08 -5.32 7.43
C ASP A 50 6.51 -5.86 7.39
N ALA A 51 7.43 -5.19 6.70
CA ALA A 51 8.80 -5.66 6.56
C ALA A 51 9.47 -5.87 7.94
N PRO A 52 9.33 -4.95 8.93
CA PRO A 52 9.81 -5.20 10.28
C PRO A 52 9.17 -6.44 10.91
N PHE A 53 7.85 -6.61 10.80
CA PHE A 53 7.16 -7.78 11.34
C PHE A 53 7.68 -9.08 10.70
N LEU A 54 7.81 -9.15 9.38
CA LEU A 54 8.37 -10.33 8.70
C LEU A 54 9.80 -10.63 9.14
N ALA A 55 10.62 -9.59 9.33
CA ALA A 55 12.00 -9.74 9.76
C ALA A 55 12.11 -10.23 11.22
N THR A 56 11.17 -9.87 12.09
CA THR A 56 11.27 -10.13 13.53
C THR A 56 10.23 -11.09 14.09
N LYS A 57 9.29 -11.63 13.30
CA LYS A 57 8.18 -12.49 13.78
C LYS A 57 8.60 -13.74 14.56
N HIS A 58 9.85 -14.16 14.44
CA HIS A 58 10.43 -15.29 15.17
C HIS A 58 11.04 -14.90 16.54
N ILE A 59 11.10 -13.59 16.85
CA ILE A 59 11.62 -13.06 18.11
C ILE A 59 10.43 -12.71 19.02
N PRO A 60 10.26 -13.40 20.16
CA PRO A 60 9.13 -13.14 21.05
C PRO A 60 9.22 -11.75 21.69
N ASN A 61 8.06 -11.08 21.84
CA ASN A 61 7.93 -9.78 22.50
C ASN A 61 8.84 -8.66 21.93
N ILE A 62 9.20 -8.76 20.65
CA ILE A 62 10.03 -7.75 19.98
C ILE A 62 9.30 -6.41 19.89
N LYS A 63 9.99 -5.35 20.32
CA LYS A 63 9.47 -3.98 20.33
C LYS A 63 10.30 -3.09 19.41
N ASN A 64 9.63 -2.12 18.79
CA ASN A 64 10.33 -1.08 18.06
C ASN A 64 11.13 -0.21 19.06
N PRO A 65 12.44 -0.02 18.86
CA PRO A 65 13.32 0.64 19.83
C PRO A 65 13.04 2.14 20.00
N PHE A 66 12.33 2.78 19.05
CA PHE A 66 12.07 4.21 19.06
C PHE A 66 10.77 4.58 19.76
N ASN A 67 9.79 3.66 19.82
CA ASN A 67 8.47 3.94 20.39
C ASN A 67 7.99 2.90 21.41
N ASN A 68 8.79 1.86 21.66
CA ASN A 68 8.50 0.79 22.61
C ASN A 68 7.18 0.02 22.37
N LYS A 69 6.60 0.14 21.16
CA LYS A 69 5.41 -0.62 20.74
C LYS A 69 5.82 -1.99 20.21
N LEU A 70 4.95 -2.98 20.40
CA LEU A 70 5.10 -4.32 19.85
C LEU A 70 5.11 -4.25 18.31
N ILE A 71 6.03 -4.99 17.67
CA ILE A 71 6.01 -5.16 16.21
C ILE A 71 5.07 -6.33 15.89
N THR A 72 3.89 -6.02 15.36
CA THR A 72 2.87 -6.99 14.94
C THR A 72 2.20 -6.56 13.62
N ASN A 73 1.51 -7.48 12.95
CA ASN A 73 0.67 -7.22 11.78
C ASN A 73 -0.84 -7.09 12.12
N ASP A 74 -1.22 -7.18 13.39
CA ASP A 74 -2.64 -7.19 13.83
C ASP A 74 -3.38 -5.87 13.56
N TYR A 75 -2.65 -4.79 13.25
CA TYR A 75 -3.23 -3.46 13.01
C TYR A 75 -3.95 -3.33 11.65
N LYS A 76 -3.82 -4.32 10.75
CA LYS A 76 -4.38 -4.28 9.40
C LYS A 76 -5.74 -4.96 9.31
N THR A 77 -6.75 -4.34 9.92
CA THR A 77 -8.11 -4.93 9.95
C THR A 77 -9.01 -4.43 8.81
N ASN A 78 -8.64 -3.35 8.14
CA ASN A 78 -9.50 -2.70 7.16
C ASN A 78 -8.72 -2.05 6.01
N GLY A 79 -7.81 -2.81 5.37
CA GLY A 79 -7.13 -2.35 4.17
C GLY A 79 -6.22 -1.14 4.34
N ALA A 80 -6.00 -0.41 3.25
CA ALA A 80 -5.28 0.86 3.24
C ALA A 80 -5.92 1.87 2.28
N ASN A 81 -5.77 3.15 2.63
CA ASN A 81 -6.08 4.25 1.73
C ASN A 81 -4.82 4.65 0.95
N ILE A 82 -4.99 4.87 -0.35
CA ILE A 82 -3.94 5.30 -1.27
C ILE A 82 -4.36 6.64 -1.86
N ILE A 83 -3.56 7.68 -1.61
CA ILE A 83 -3.78 9.00 -2.17
C ILE A 83 -2.90 9.19 -3.40
N HIS A 84 -3.44 9.87 -4.41
CA HIS A 84 -2.66 10.36 -5.53
C HIS A 84 -2.66 11.88 -5.47
N LEU A 85 -1.48 12.48 -5.34
CA LEU A 85 -1.35 13.92 -5.24
C LEU A 85 -1.71 14.58 -6.57
N ASN A 86 -2.36 15.74 -6.50
CA ASN A 86 -2.62 16.59 -7.65
C ASN A 86 -1.31 17.18 -8.22
N SER A 87 -0.29 17.35 -7.38
CA SER A 87 1.06 17.76 -7.75
C SER A 87 2.08 17.11 -6.82
N TRP A 88 3.27 16.80 -7.33
CA TRP A 88 4.41 16.35 -6.54
C TRP A 88 5.21 17.52 -5.95
N LYS A 89 5.02 18.75 -6.46
CA LYS A 89 5.76 19.93 -6.01
C LYS A 89 5.28 20.36 -4.64
N VAL A 90 6.22 20.72 -3.77
CA VAL A 90 5.93 21.15 -2.39
C VAL A 90 5.09 22.43 -2.38
N ASP A 91 5.39 23.39 -3.25
CA ASP A 91 4.70 24.68 -3.32
C ASP A 91 3.23 24.57 -3.76
N ASP A 92 2.85 23.45 -4.39
CA ASP A 92 1.48 23.17 -4.83
C ASP A 92 0.65 22.45 -3.74
N GLN A 93 1.24 22.14 -2.59
CA GLN A 93 0.53 21.53 -1.46
C GLN A 93 -0.18 22.58 -0.61
N PHE A 94 -1.13 22.16 0.23
CA PHE A 94 -1.70 23.05 1.23
C PHE A 94 -0.72 23.23 2.39
N SER A 95 -0.82 24.34 3.13
CA SER A 95 0.12 24.69 4.20
C SER A 95 0.30 23.61 5.28
N ASN A 96 -0.72 22.78 5.51
CA ASN A 96 -0.72 21.71 6.50
C ASN A 96 -1.31 20.39 5.98
N ALA A 97 -1.47 20.24 4.66
CA ALA A 97 -2.09 19.06 4.07
C ALA A 97 -1.62 18.81 2.64
N TYR A 98 -1.64 17.54 2.25
CA TYR A 98 -1.42 17.15 0.86
C TYR A 98 -2.57 17.64 -0.03
N ASN A 99 -2.22 18.11 -1.23
CA ASN A 99 -3.18 18.51 -2.25
C ASN A 99 -3.58 17.29 -3.09
N PHE A 100 -4.73 16.69 -2.75
CA PHE A 100 -5.36 15.60 -3.51
C PHE A 100 -6.88 15.78 -3.47
N ASN A 101 -7.62 15.24 -4.43
CA ASN A 101 -9.09 15.24 -4.40
C ASN A 101 -9.70 13.86 -4.70
N VAL A 102 -8.84 12.86 -4.93
CA VAL A 102 -9.21 11.48 -5.19
C VAL A 102 -8.32 10.58 -4.34
N TYR A 103 -8.91 9.56 -3.73
CA TYR A 103 -8.18 8.49 -3.09
C TYR A 103 -8.84 7.14 -3.39
N TYR A 104 -8.07 6.09 -3.19
CA TYR A 104 -8.50 4.71 -3.34
C TYR A 104 -8.45 4.01 -2.00
N HIS A 105 -9.34 3.06 -1.79
CA HIS A 105 -9.28 2.13 -0.68
C HIS A 105 -9.10 0.73 -1.24
N VAL A 106 -8.17 -0.04 -0.67
CA VAL A 106 -7.96 -1.44 -1.01
C VAL A 106 -7.95 -2.29 0.26
N LYS A 107 -8.74 -3.36 0.29
CA LYS A 107 -8.90 -4.19 1.49
C LYS A 107 -8.05 -5.45 1.49
N ASP A 108 -7.88 -6.07 0.33
CA ASP A 108 -7.26 -7.39 0.19
C ASP A 108 -6.35 -7.43 -1.06
N ASN A 109 -6.29 -8.56 -1.77
CA ASN A 109 -5.47 -8.76 -2.96
C ASN A 109 -5.61 -7.59 -3.95
N ILE A 110 -4.51 -6.86 -4.15
CA ILE A 110 -4.43 -5.66 -5.00
C ILE A 110 -4.72 -5.96 -6.48
N PHE A 111 -4.59 -7.22 -6.88
CA PHE A 111 -4.81 -7.69 -8.25
C PHE A 111 -6.28 -8.01 -8.55
N ASP A 112 -7.14 -8.15 -7.53
CA ASP A 112 -8.58 -8.28 -7.70
C ASP A 112 -9.26 -6.91 -7.60
N ILE A 113 -9.97 -6.50 -8.65
CA ILE A 113 -10.62 -5.19 -8.73
C ILE A 113 -11.74 -5.03 -7.70
N ASN A 114 -12.39 -6.11 -7.28
CA ASN A 114 -13.49 -6.06 -6.31
C ASN A 114 -13.01 -5.63 -4.91
N ASN A 115 -11.70 -5.73 -4.66
CA ASN A 115 -11.08 -5.27 -3.43
C ASN A 115 -10.83 -3.76 -3.40
N TRP A 116 -11.07 -3.06 -4.50
CA TRP A 116 -10.83 -1.62 -4.63
C TRP A 116 -12.13 -0.83 -4.49
N LYS A 117 -11.99 0.39 -3.99
CA LYS A 117 -13.00 1.46 -4.05
C LYS A 117 -12.33 2.77 -4.38
N LYS A 118 -13.03 3.67 -5.07
CA LYS A 118 -12.55 5.00 -5.42
C LYS A 118 -13.44 6.05 -4.78
N PHE A 119 -12.83 7.10 -4.26
CA PHE A 119 -13.52 8.17 -3.59
C PHE A 119 -13.06 9.52 -4.11
N GLN A 120 -14.00 10.45 -4.21
CA GLN A 120 -13.72 11.87 -4.35
C GLN A 120 -13.87 12.53 -2.98
N ILE A 121 -12.91 13.39 -2.63
CA ILE A 121 -12.92 14.15 -1.38
C ILE A 121 -12.85 15.65 -1.68
N ASN A 122 -13.66 16.42 -0.95
CA ASN A 122 -13.45 17.86 -0.84
C ASN A 122 -12.55 18.13 0.36
N CYS A 123 -11.28 18.48 0.12
CA CYS A 123 -10.31 18.70 1.21
C CYS A 123 -10.70 19.83 2.18
N LYS A 124 -11.57 20.77 1.77
CA LYS A 124 -12.03 21.85 2.63
C LYS A 124 -13.15 21.39 3.58
N THR A 125 -14.15 20.68 3.05
CA THR A 125 -15.32 20.23 3.84
C THR A 125 -15.12 18.85 4.46
N LYS A 126 -14.10 18.10 4.02
CA LYS A 126 -13.82 16.68 4.35
C LYS A 126 -14.93 15.72 3.92
N GLU A 127 -15.89 16.18 3.13
CA GLU A 127 -16.93 15.33 2.58
C GLU A 127 -16.33 14.37 1.56
N THR A 128 -16.72 13.10 1.65
CA THR A 128 -16.26 12.03 0.77
C THR A 128 -17.45 11.39 0.07
N LYS A 129 -17.27 11.05 -1.21
CA LYS A 129 -18.26 10.35 -2.02
C LYS A 129 -17.58 9.20 -2.76
N GLU A 130 -18.12 8.00 -2.61
CA GLU A 130 -17.71 6.86 -3.43
C GLU A 130 -18.09 7.12 -4.90
N ILE A 131 -17.15 6.92 -5.81
CA ILE A 131 -17.32 7.10 -7.25
C ILE A 131 -16.89 5.83 -7.97
N GLU A 132 -17.40 5.65 -9.19
CA GLU A 132 -17.10 4.47 -10.00
C GLU A 132 -15.59 4.32 -10.23
N LEU A 133 -15.11 3.09 -10.03
CA LEU A 133 -13.81 2.63 -10.51
C LEU A 133 -13.90 2.50 -12.03
N LYS A 134 -13.84 3.62 -12.74
CA LYS A 134 -13.69 3.61 -14.20
C LYS A 134 -12.38 2.96 -14.54
#